data_AF-A0AAU4CDH6-F1
#
_entry.id   AF-A0AAU4CDH6-F1
#
_cell.length_a   1.000
_cell.length_b   1.000
_cell.length_c   1.000
_cell.angle_alpha   90.00
_cell.angle_beta   90.00
_cell.angle_gamma   90.00
#
_symmetry.space_group_name_H-M   'P 1'
#
loop_
_entity.id
_entity.type
_entity.pdbx_description
1 polymer ?
#
loop_
_entity_poly.entity_id
_entity_poly.type
_entity_poly.pdbx_seq_one_letter_code
_entity_poly.pdbx_strand_id
1 'polypeptide(L)'
;MSQEERDARLGLTGLPGAEREARTRLLTERVQRDAATARAALRAQRARRASASAAADAPAPAHAGAAAADDTTNAPTDTCATTRQDE
;
A
#
# COMPACT_ATOMS: atom_id res chain seq x y z
N MET A 1 33.81 9.10 22.86
CA MET A 1 32.67 9.18 23.81
C MET A 1 33.02 8.31 25.00
N SER A 2 32.99 8.86 26.22
CA SER A 2 33.31 8.10 27.43
C SER A 2 32.12 7.24 27.89
N GLN A 3 32.37 6.24 28.75
CA GLN A 3 31.32 5.44 29.37
C GLN A 3 30.34 6.31 30.15
N GLU A 4 30.87 7.23 30.94
CA GLU A 4 30.10 8.15 31.77
C GLU A 4 29.19 9.07 30.95
N GLU A 5 29.67 9.57 29.80
CA GLU A 5 28.87 10.38 28.88
C GLU A 5 27.71 9.57 28.29
N ARG A 6 27.92 8.29 27.98
CA ARG A 6 26.84 7.39 27.52
C ARG A 6 25.82 7.17 28.61
N ASP A 7 26.28 6.86 29.81
CA ASP A 7 25.40 6.59 30.94
C ASP A 7 24.59 7.83 31.30
N ALA A 8 25.18 9.03 31.23
CA ALA A 8 24.46 10.30 31.41
C ALA A 8 23.36 10.48 30.35
N ARG A 9 23.68 10.24 29.07
CA ARG A 9 22.71 10.32 27.96
C ARG A 9 21.56 9.34 28.10
N LEU A 10 21.82 8.15 28.64
CA LEU A 10 20.81 7.12 28.87
C LEU A 10 20.07 7.30 30.21
N GLY A 11 20.47 8.28 31.03
CA GLY A 11 19.93 8.52 32.37
C GLY A 11 20.20 7.35 33.32
N LEU A 12 21.39 6.74 33.20
CA LEU A 12 21.87 5.63 34.03
C LEU A 12 22.78 6.10 35.17
N THR A 13 23.20 7.35 35.17
CA THR A 13 24.02 7.96 36.22
C THR A 13 23.20 8.13 37.51
N GLY A 14 23.83 7.89 38.66
CA GLY A 14 23.18 8.03 39.98
C GLY A 14 22.19 6.92 40.34
N LEU A 15 21.85 6.00 39.42
CA LEU A 15 20.98 4.87 39.72
C LEU A 15 21.71 3.76 40.49
N PRO A 16 21.05 3.06 41.43
CA PRO A 16 21.55 1.82 42.01
C PRO A 16 21.59 0.71 40.94
N GLY A 17 22.40 -0.33 41.17
CA GLY A 17 22.65 -1.39 40.20
C GLY A 17 21.38 -2.03 39.62
N ALA A 18 20.43 -2.39 40.47
CA ALA A 18 19.17 -3.00 40.05
C ALA A 18 18.31 -2.08 39.17
N GLU A 19 18.20 -0.80 39.51
CA GLU A 19 17.45 0.18 38.70
C GLU A 19 18.14 0.47 37.37
N ARG A 20 19.48 0.51 37.37
CA ARG A 20 20.28 0.65 36.14
C ARG A 20 20.03 -0.51 35.17
N GLU A 21 20.00 -1.74 35.68
CA GLU A 21 19.70 -2.92 34.88
C GLU A 21 18.27 -2.90 34.35
N ALA A 22 17.28 -2.58 35.19
CA ALA A 22 15.88 -2.49 34.79
C ALA A 22 15.70 -1.45 33.67
N ARG A 23 16.32 -0.27 33.82
CA ARG A 23 16.30 0.79 32.80
C ARG A 23 16.98 0.35 31.51
N THR A 24 18.12 -0.34 31.60
CA THR A 24 18.84 -0.86 30.43
C THR A 24 18.00 -1.87 29.66
N ARG A 25 17.31 -2.78 30.36
CA ARG A 25 16.37 -3.75 29.74
C ARG A 25 15.23 -3.03 29.02
N LEU A 26 14.59 -2.06 29.68
CA LEU A 26 13.49 -1.28 29.09
C LEU A 26 13.93 -0.54 27.81
N LEU A 27 15.09 0.14 27.85
CA LEU A 27 15.63 0.84 26.70
C LEU A 27 15.96 -0.14 25.56
N THR A 28 16.52 -1.30 25.89
CA THR A 28 16.85 -2.35 24.91
C THR A 28 15.60 -2.87 24.23
N GLU A 29 14.55 -3.21 24.99
CA GLU A 29 13.28 -3.68 24.43
C GLU A 29 12.64 -2.63 23.51
N ARG A 30 12.68 -1.35 23.91
CA ARG A 30 12.14 -0.27 23.09
C ARG A 30 12.88 -0.18 21.74
N VAL A 31 14.21 -0.16 21.77
CA VAL A 31 15.02 -0.13 20.54
C VAL A 31 14.77 -1.37 19.67
N GLN A 32 14.58 -2.55 20.27
CA GLN A 32 14.26 -3.76 19.51
C GLN A 32 12.90 -3.66 18.81
N ARG A 33 11.86 -3.16 19.49
CA ARG A 33 10.53 -2.93 18.89
C ARG A 33 10.59 -1.91 17.76
N ASP A 34 11.30 -0.82 17.96
CA ASP A 34 11.46 0.23 16.93
C ASP A 34 12.23 -0.31 15.71
N ALA A 35 13.30 -1.07 15.94
CA ALA A 35 14.07 -1.72 14.88
C ALA A 35 13.24 -2.75 14.10
N ALA A 36 12.40 -3.54 14.79
CA ALA A 36 11.50 -4.48 14.14
C ALA A 36 10.48 -3.75 13.24
N THR A 37 9.89 -2.67 13.73
CA THR A 37 8.97 -1.82 12.99
C THR A 37 9.63 -1.20 11.76
N ALA A 38 10.83 -0.64 11.90
CA ALA A 38 11.58 -0.05 10.79
C ALA A 38 11.92 -1.11 9.71
N ARG A 39 12.32 -2.32 10.12
CA ARG A 39 12.57 -3.43 9.18
C ARG A 39 11.30 -3.87 8.46
N ALA A 40 10.17 -3.93 9.17
CA ALA A 40 8.88 -4.27 8.56
C ALA A 40 8.46 -3.21 7.52
N ALA A 41 8.58 -1.93 7.86
CA ALA A 41 8.29 -0.82 6.95
C ALA A 41 9.17 -0.86 5.70
N LEU A 42 10.47 -1.14 5.86
CA LEU A 42 11.40 -1.29 4.74
C LEU A 42 11.04 -2.46 3.83
N ARG A 43 10.65 -3.61 4.40
CA ARG A 43 10.18 -4.77 3.62
C ARG A 43 8.91 -4.43 2.84
N ALA A 44 7.95 -3.76 3.47
CA ALA A 44 6.72 -3.32 2.81
C ALA A 44 7.00 -2.32 1.67
N GLN A 45 7.95 -1.40 1.87
CA GLN A 45 8.37 -0.46 0.81
C GLN A 45 9.00 -1.20 -0.38
N ARG A 46 9.87 -2.17 -0.13
CA ARG A 46 10.48 -2.99 -1.19
C ARG A 46 9.45 -3.83 -1.94
N ALA A 47 8.49 -4.43 -1.23
CA ALA A 47 7.39 -5.19 -1.84
C ALA A 47 6.54 -4.30 -2.76
N ARG A 48 6.17 -3.10 -2.31
CA ARG A 48 5.42 -2.12 -3.12
C ARG A 48 6.17 -1.70 -4.38
N ARG A 49 7.48 -1.49 -4.29
CA ARG A 49 8.31 -1.16 -5.45
C ARG A 49 8.39 -2.33 -6.44
N ALA A 50 8.53 -3.56 -5.93
CA ALA A 50 8.55 -4.75 -6.78
C ALA A 50 7.21 -4.96 -7.51
N SER A 51 6.09 -4.79 -6.82
CA SER A 51 4.76 -4.90 -7.45
C SER A 51 4.50 -3.79 -8.47
N ALA A 52 4.97 -2.56 -8.21
CA ALA A 52 4.85 -1.46 -9.17
C ALA A 52 5.69 -1.70 -10.44
N SER A 53 6.90 -2.27 -10.31
CA SER A 53 7.72 -2.67 -11.47
C SER A 53 7.03 -3.76 -12.27
N ALA A 54 6.53 -4.81 -11.61
CA ALA A 54 5.85 -5.91 -12.28
C ALA A 54 4.59 -5.46 -13.04
N ALA A 55 3.86 -4.46 -12.54
CA ALA A 55 2.70 -3.89 -13.23
C ALA A 55 3.08 -3.04 -14.46
N ALA A 56 4.25 -2.40 -14.45
CA ALA A 56 4.76 -1.64 -15.60
C ALA A 56 5.33 -2.56 -16.70
N ASP A 57 5.88 -3.71 -16.31
CA ASP A 57 6.40 -4.73 -17.23
C ASP A 57 5.32 -5.68 -17.75
N ALA A 58 4.09 -5.62 -17.23
CA ALA A 58 2.97 -6.42 -17.73
C ALA A 58 2.49 -5.87 -19.09
N PRO A 59 2.43 -6.69 -20.15
CA PRO A 59 1.87 -6.26 -21.42
C PRO A 59 0.41 -5.86 -21.20
N ALA A 60 0.02 -4.70 -21.73
CA ALA A 60 -1.35 -4.22 -21.70
C ALA A 60 -2.30 -5.35 -22.17
N PRO A 61 -3.42 -5.60 -21.49
CA PRO A 61 -4.36 -6.61 -21.96
C PRO A 61 -4.79 -6.21 -23.36
N ALA A 62 -4.43 -7.03 -24.35
CA ALA A 62 -4.86 -6.86 -25.71
C ALA A 62 -6.38 -6.72 -25.70
N HIS A 63 -6.89 -5.61 -26.23
CA HIS A 63 -8.31 -5.37 -26.40
C HIS A 63 -8.91 -6.50 -27.25
N ALA A 64 -9.40 -7.54 -26.60
CA ALA A 64 -10.21 -8.57 -27.20
C ALA A 64 -11.64 -8.00 -27.33
N GLY A 65 -11.94 -7.38 -28.48
CA GLY A 65 -13.32 -7.02 -28.80
C GLY A 65 -13.45 -6.02 -29.95
N ALA A 66 -14.30 -6.39 -30.91
CA ALA A 66 -14.73 -5.68 -32.13
C ALA A 66 -13.71 -5.74 -33.29
N ALA A 67 -14.01 -6.29 -34.48
CA ALA A 67 -15.29 -6.50 -35.13
C ALA A 67 -15.20 -7.72 -36.07
N ALA A 68 -16.10 -8.67 -35.90
CA ALA A 68 -16.48 -9.62 -36.93
C ALA A 68 -18.00 -9.76 -36.87
N ALA A 69 -18.62 -9.74 -38.04
CA ALA A 69 -20.05 -9.86 -38.33
C ALA A 69 -20.86 -8.55 -38.28
N ASP A 70 -20.73 -7.72 -39.32
CA ASP A 70 -21.88 -7.00 -39.86
C ASP A 70 -22.45 -7.85 -41.02
N ASP A 71 -23.37 -8.74 -40.66
CA ASP A 71 -24.32 -9.34 -41.61
C ASP A 71 -25.62 -9.61 -40.85
N THR A 72 -26.52 -8.63 -40.79
CA THR A 72 -27.96 -8.88 -40.69
C THR A 72 -28.79 -7.63 -40.97
N THR A 73 -29.35 -7.58 -42.18
CA THR A 73 -30.79 -7.36 -42.47
C THR A 73 -31.55 -6.35 -41.62
N ASN A 74 -31.80 -5.18 -42.23
CA ASN A 74 -32.78 -4.19 -41.78
C ASN A 74 -34.19 -4.80 -41.63
N ALA A 75 -34.77 -4.70 -40.43
CA ALA A 75 -36.20 -4.85 -40.18
C ALA A 75 -36.79 -3.47 -39.79
N PRO A 76 -37.95 -3.07 -40.34
CA PRO A 76 -38.50 -1.73 -40.15
C PRO A 76 -39.23 -1.58 -38.80
N THR A 77 -38.99 -0.48 -38.11
CA THR A 77 -39.78 -0.06 -36.94
C THR A 77 -41.08 0.59 -37.38
N ASP A 78 -42.17 -0.18 -37.37
CA ASP A 78 -43.51 0.37 -37.31
C ASP A 78 -43.68 1.12 -35.98
N THR A 79 -43.84 2.45 -36.04
CA THR A 79 -44.31 3.23 -34.90
C THR A 79 -45.58 3.93 -35.31
N CYS A 80 -46.71 3.33 -34.93
CA CYS A 80 -48.05 3.86 -35.10
C CYS A 80 -48.36 4.77 -33.89
N ALA A 81 -48.58 6.06 -34.12
CA ALA A 81 -49.26 6.95 -33.17
C ALA A 81 -49.87 8.16 -33.90
N THR A 82 -51.12 7.95 -34.33
CA THR A 82 -52.27 8.87 -34.42
C THR A 82 -52.10 10.31 -33.93
N THR A 83 -52.51 11.29 -34.76
CA THR A 83 -53.71 12.14 -34.57
C THR A 83 -53.90 13.11 -35.74
N ARG A 84 -55.01 13.01 -36.49
CA ARG A 84 -55.67 14.15 -37.14
C ARG A 84 -57.12 13.76 -37.47
N GLN A 85 -58.06 14.22 -36.65
CA GLN A 85 -59.46 14.40 -37.00
C GLN A 85 -59.79 15.85 -36.66
N ASP A 86 -60.25 16.59 -37.67
CA ASP A 86 -61.37 17.55 -37.64
C ASP A 86 -61.22 18.47 -38.85
N GLU A 87 -62.00 18.17 -39.89
CA GLU A 87 -63.08 19.01 -40.43
C GLU A 87 -63.99 18.18 -41.34
#